data_AF-A0AA39ZYR6-F1
#
_entry.id   AF-A0AA39ZYR6-F1
#
_cell.length_a   1.000
_cell.length_b   1.000
_cell.length_c   1.000
_cell.angle_alpha   90.00
_cell.angle_beta   90.00
_cell.angle_gamma   90.00
#
_symmetry.space_group_name_H-M   'P 1'
#
loop_
_entity.id
_entity.type
_entity.pdbx_description
1 polymer ?
#
loop_
_entity_poly.entity_id
_entity_poly.type
_entity_poly.pdbx_seq_one_letter_code
_entity_poly.pdbx_strand_id
1 'polypeptide(L)'
;MAAAIGHETGEIVCIIDALDECEDSGRNQLIDAISNFQSHTTARTPVLKFLLTSRPYRGIEREFSQHLEPELPTIHLSGESAEEASKISREIDLVVRNRIANDGRKLGLTQEQQNVLREELTRVPNHTYLWVYLIFDIINRSIVDRAEDIRSITNTIPKTVDAAYDRILSKSPDIGRARKILHIVVAAARPLTLQEMDLALAIGPKHQSFGDLELVPETRFRENIRQHCGLFVVVVDSKIYLLHQTAREFLVPSLSPKLPGSPSSGSKLYWKFSLHPGESNRILAEICMWRLSLSDFNLKTFQASKEREQYITKRTLLGYSAQYWAEHFREGDWNSGDWTIEKAIEKALSYLNPQPASLAWYKIYQWLTITITPQKLTPLMVASYFGQDTVVQQLLEAGADANAEDEDGSTPLH
;
A
#
# COMPACT_ATOMS: atom_id res chain seq x y z
N MET A 1 18.83 5.69 1.48
CA MET A 1 19.15 5.56 2.92
C MET A 1 20.34 6.45 3.22
N ALA A 2 20.15 7.54 3.98
CA ALA A 2 21.26 8.37 4.42
C ALA A 2 21.77 7.82 5.76
N ALA A 3 22.88 7.08 5.73
CA ALA A 3 23.61 6.73 6.94
C ALA A 3 24.47 7.93 7.35
N ALA A 4 24.16 8.51 8.52
CA ALA A 4 24.93 9.61 9.08
C ALA A 4 26.36 9.13 9.40
N ILE A 5 27.36 9.80 8.82
CA ILE A 5 28.76 9.66 9.21
C ILE A 5 28.92 10.48 10.49
N GLY A 6 28.58 9.87 11.62
CA GLY A 6 28.80 10.41 12.97
C GLY A 6 29.79 9.53 13.71
N HIS A 7 30.95 10.11 14.05
CA HIS A 7 31.97 9.49 14.88
C HIS A 7 31.43 9.24 16.31
N GLU A 8 30.94 8.03 16.53
CA GLU A 8 30.91 7.25 17.79
C GLU A 8 30.16 5.94 17.43
N THR A 9 30.88 4.90 17.01
CA THR A 9 30.26 3.65 16.55
C THR A 9 29.73 2.85 17.75
N GLY A 10 28.59 3.26 18.27
CA GLY A 10 27.76 2.47 19.17
C GLY A 10 27.13 1.28 18.45
N GLU A 11 26.54 0.37 19.22
CA GLU A 11 25.74 -0.73 18.70
C GLU A 11 24.53 -0.19 17.92
N ILE A 12 24.33 -0.68 16.70
CA ILE A 12 23.18 -0.37 15.84
C ILE A 12 22.26 -1.57 15.82
N VAL A 13 20.97 -1.37 16.13
CA VAL A 13 19.93 -2.39 16.00
C VAL A 13 18.98 -1.99 14.87
N CYS A 14 18.93 -2.81 13.83
CA CYS A 14 17.99 -2.69 12.73
C CYS A 14 16.78 -3.59 12.99
N ILE A 15 15.58 -2.99 13.03
CA ILE A 15 14.32 -3.73 13.21
C ILE A 15 13.61 -3.76 11.86
N ILE A 16 13.31 -4.96 11.38
CA ILE A 16 12.48 -5.17 10.19
C ILE A 16 11.19 -5.82 10.66
N ASP A 17 10.12 -5.03 10.63
CA ASP A 17 8.79 -5.47 11.03
C ASP A 17 8.03 -6.03 9.83
N ALA A 18 7.38 -7.18 10.01
CA ALA A 18 6.55 -7.89 9.04
C ALA A 18 7.26 -8.21 7.70
N LEU A 19 8.38 -8.94 7.78
CA LEU A 19 9.14 -9.37 6.60
C LEU A 19 8.29 -10.14 5.57
N ASP A 20 7.24 -10.84 6.02
CA ASP A 20 6.31 -11.55 5.14
C ASP A 20 5.46 -10.64 4.25
N GLU A 21 5.39 -9.33 4.53
CA GLU A 21 4.69 -8.34 3.71
C GLU A 21 5.55 -7.81 2.53
N CYS A 22 6.83 -8.14 2.48
CA CYS A 22 7.67 -7.81 1.33
C CYS A 22 7.26 -8.61 0.09
N GLU A 23 7.35 -7.96 -1.08
CA GLU A 23 7.26 -8.63 -2.37
C GLU A 23 8.34 -9.72 -2.48
N ASP A 24 8.00 -10.85 -3.11
CA ASP A 24 8.79 -12.08 -2.98
C ASP A 24 10.25 -11.90 -3.45
N SER A 25 10.50 -11.20 -4.56
CA SER A 25 11.86 -11.02 -5.07
C SER A 25 12.69 -10.10 -4.18
N GLY A 26 12.13 -8.95 -3.75
CA GLY A 26 12.78 -8.04 -2.81
C GLY A 26 13.03 -8.68 -1.44
N ARG A 27 12.09 -9.50 -0.96
CA ARG A 27 12.24 -10.24 0.31
C ARG A 27 13.43 -11.19 0.24
N ASN A 28 13.55 -11.96 -0.84
CA ASN A 28 14.65 -12.91 -1.00
C ASN A 28 16.00 -12.18 -1.05
N GLN A 29 16.10 -11.10 -1.83
CA GLN A 29 17.32 -10.27 -1.87
C GLN A 29 17.72 -9.73 -0.49
N LEU A 30 16.75 -9.33 0.32
CA LEU A 30 16.99 -8.85 1.68
C LEU A 30 17.47 -9.98 2.60
N ILE A 31 16.85 -11.16 2.53
CA ILE A 31 17.27 -12.35 3.28
C ILE A 31 18.70 -12.72 2.91
N ASP A 32 19.05 -12.73 1.61
CA ASP A 32 20.39 -13.01 1.12
C ASP A 32 21.41 -12.00 1.64
N ALA A 33 21.09 -10.71 1.58
CA ALA A 33 21.97 -9.65 2.05
C ALA A 33 22.25 -9.75 3.56
N ILE A 34 21.22 -10.02 4.37
CA ILE A 34 21.34 -10.20 5.82
C ILE A 34 22.18 -11.44 6.12
N SER A 35 21.90 -12.54 5.42
CA SER A 35 22.61 -13.80 5.63
C SER A 35 24.09 -13.70 5.26
N ASN A 36 24.39 -13.04 4.14
CA ASN A 36 25.76 -12.74 3.73
C ASN A 36 26.49 -11.84 4.74
N PHE A 37 25.81 -10.84 5.31
CA PHE A 37 26.41 -9.99 6.32
C PHE A 37 26.77 -10.78 7.60
N GLN A 38 25.88 -11.66 8.05
CA GLN A 38 26.11 -12.48 9.24
C GLN A 38 27.25 -13.49 9.04
N SER A 39 27.31 -14.16 7.89
CA SER A 39 28.35 -15.16 7.61
C SER A 39 29.77 -14.57 7.56
N HIS A 40 29.91 -13.29 7.21
CA HIS A 40 31.19 -12.59 7.15
C HIS A 40 31.57 -11.88 8.45
N THR A 41 30.70 -11.90 9.46
CA THR A 41 30.95 -11.23 10.75
C THR A 41 31.59 -12.19 11.74
N THR A 42 32.90 -12.06 11.97
CA THR A 42 33.67 -12.87 12.94
C THR A 42 33.80 -12.22 14.31
N ALA A 43 33.22 -11.03 14.50
CA ALA A 43 33.33 -10.27 15.74
C ALA A 43 32.47 -10.87 16.85
N ARG A 44 33.04 -11.03 18.06
CA ARG A 44 32.33 -11.49 19.27
C ARG A 44 31.14 -10.61 19.67
N THR A 45 31.17 -9.33 19.28
CA THR A 45 30.09 -8.34 19.50
C THR A 45 29.87 -7.59 18.18
N PRO A 46 28.88 -7.98 17.36
CA PRO A 46 28.63 -7.30 16.10
C PRO A 46 28.15 -5.86 16.35
N VAL A 47 28.67 -4.92 15.56
CA VAL A 47 28.26 -3.51 15.60
C VAL A 47 26.83 -3.33 15.09
N LEU A 48 26.35 -4.24 14.24
CA LEU A 48 25.00 -4.23 13.69
C LEU A 48 24.26 -5.52 14.06
N LYS A 49 23.08 -5.39 14.66
CA LYS A 49 22.16 -6.50 14.97
C LYS A 49 20.86 -6.32 14.22
N PHE A 50 20.22 -7.43 13.85
CA PHE A 50 18.92 -7.44 13.19
C PHE A 50 17.88 -8.08 14.11
N LEU A 51 16.72 -7.46 14.23
CA LEU A 51 15.51 -8.04 14.80
C LEU A 51 14.45 -8.10 13.71
N LEU A 52 13.99 -9.30 13.40
CA LEU A 52 13.03 -9.56 12.32
C LEU A 52 11.73 -10.05 12.94
N THR A 53 10.60 -9.54 12.46
CA THR A 53 9.27 -10.14 12.73
C THR A 53 8.69 -10.66 11.42
N SER A 54 8.04 -11.82 11.47
CA SER A 54 7.41 -12.45 10.29
C SER A 54 6.36 -13.45 10.75
N ARG A 55 5.32 -13.65 9.94
CA ARG A 55 4.50 -14.86 10.04
C ARG A 55 5.37 -16.11 9.77
N PRO A 56 5.05 -17.27 10.38
CA PRO A 56 5.84 -18.50 10.24
C PRO A 56 5.55 -19.22 8.90
N TYR A 57 5.70 -18.51 7.80
CA TYR A 57 5.55 -19.09 6.47
C TYR A 57 6.78 -19.95 6.17
N ARG A 58 6.53 -21.23 5.86
CA ARG A 58 7.59 -22.21 5.56
C ARG A 58 8.57 -21.76 4.48
N GLY A 59 8.11 -20.94 3.52
CA GLY A 59 8.98 -20.36 2.51
C GLY A 59 10.07 -19.48 3.13
N ILE A 60 9.68 -18.55 4.02
CA ILE A 60 10.58 -17.62 4.69
C ILE A 60 11.53 -18.37 5.64
N GLU A 61 11.01 -19.30 6.43
CA GLU A 61 11.83 -20.14 7.32
C GLU A 61 12.88 -20.94 6.53
N ARG A 62 12.50 -21.47 5.35
CA ARG A 62 13.40 -22.23 4.50
C ARG A 62 14.50 -21.37 3.87
N GLU A 63 14.21 -20.15 3.44
CA GLU A 63 15.23 -19.23 2.91
C GLU A 63 16.30 -18.91 3.98
N PHE A 64 15.90 -18.58 5.20
CA PHE A 64 16.85 -18.37 6.29
C PHE A 64 17.63 -19.64 6.63
N SER A 65 16.96 -20.80 6.67
CA SER A 65 17.61 -22.08 6.98
C SER A 65 18.60 -22.54 5.90
N GLN A 66 18.48 -22.05 4.66
CA GLN A 66 19.41 -22.34 3.58
C GLN A 66 20.72 -21.55 3.71
N HIS A 67 20.69 -20.38 4.37
CA HIS A 67 21.80 -19.42 4.33
C HIS A 67 22.45 -19.17 5.69
N LEU A 68 21.78 -19.55 6.78
CA LEU A 68 22.27 -19.36 8.15
C LEU A 68 22.36 -20.69 8.89
N GLU A 69 23.23 -20.74 9.91
CA GLU A 69 23.38 -21.92 10.77
C GLU A 69 22.03 -22.37 11.37
N PRO A 70 21.87 -23.66 11.69
CA PRO A 70 20.58 -24.28 12.05
C PRO A 70 19.85 -23.70 13.27
N GLU A 71 20.42 -22.74 14.02
CA GLU A 71 19.80 -22.17 15.22
C GLU A 71 19.89 -20.64 15.25
N LEU A 72 19.24 -19.96 14.29
CA LEU A 72 18.89 -18.55 14.48
C LEU A 72 18.08 -18.39 15.77
N PRO A 73 18.46 -17.47 16.69
CA PRO A 73 17.68 -17.20 17.89
C PRO A 73 16.25 -16.77 17.53
N THR A 74 15.31 -17.71 17.65
CA THR A 74 13.93 -17.53 17.20
C THR A 74 13.00 -17.56 18.40
N ILE A 75 12.22 -16.48 18.56
CA ILE A 75 11.15 -16.42 19.54
C ILE A 75 9.85 -16.72 18.79
N HIS A 76 9.38 -17.97 18.91
CA HIS A 76 8.10 -18.36 18.33
C HIS A 76 6.96 -18.02 19.30
N LEU A 77 6.13 -17.03 18.92
CA LEU A 77 4.91 -16.68 19.64
C LEU A 77 3.76 -17.54 19.12
N SER A 78 3.59 -18.75 19.66
CA SER A 78 2.49 -19.64 19.24
C SER A 78 1.15 -19.17 19.83
N GLY A 79 0.13 -19.09 18.99
CA GLY A 79 -1.26 -18.87 19.41
C GLY A 79 -2.21 -19.99 18.97
N GLU A 80 -1.66 -21.08 18.42
CA GLU A 80 -2.42 -22.09 17.68
C GLU A 80 -3.05 -23.17 18.56
N SER A 81 -2.49 -23.43 19.75
CA SER A 81 -3.07 -24.41 20.65
C SER A 81 -4.34 -23.85 21.32
N ALA A 82 -5.27 -24.74 21.64
CA ALA A 82 -6.51 -24.36 22.31
C ALA A 82 -6.24 -23.72 23.69
N GLU A 83 -5.21 -24.18 24.39
CA GLU A 83 -4.80 -23.64 25.69
C GLU A 83 -4.25 -22.21 25.56
N GLU A 84 -3.37 -21.96 24.59
CA GLU A 84 -2.80 -20.64 24.31
C GLU A 84 -3.90 -19.67 23.89
N ALA A 85 -4.77 -20.08 22.95
CA ALA A 85 -5.91 -19.28 22.50
C ALA A 85 -6.85 -18.90 23.66
N SER A 86 -7.09 -19.81 24.61
CA SER A 86 -7.89 -19.53 25.80
C SER A 86 -7.22 -18.53 26.74
N LYS A 87 -5.91 -18.62 26.96
CA LYS A 87 -5.15 -17.63 27.75
C LYS A 87 -5.22 -16.25 27.10
N ILE A 88 -4.97 -16.18 25.79
CA ILE A 88 -5.02 -14.93 25.02
C ILE A 88 -6.41 -14.31 25.10
N SER A 89 -7.48 -15.09 24.92
CA SER A 89 -8.85 -14.60 25.07
C SER A 89 -9.10 -13.98 26.44
N ARG A 90 -8.61 -14.60 27.51
CA ARG A 90 -8.75 -14.07 28.88
C ARG A 90 -7.97 -12.79 29.12
N GLU A 91 -6.81 -12.63 28.47
CA GLU A 91 -6.05 -11.37 28.49
C GLU A 91 -6.78 -10.26 27.72
N ILE A 92 -7.37 -10.58 26.57
CA ILE A 92 -8.14 -9.60 25.81
C ILE A 92 -9.38 -9.16 26.61
N ASP A 93 -10.04 -10.07 27.34
CA ASP A 93 -11.13 -9.73 28.26
C ASP A 93 -10.69 -8.74 29.36
N LEU A 94 -9.43 -8.78 29.82
CA LEU A 94 -8.89 -7.79 30.75
C LEU A 94 -8.76 -6.42 30.07
N VAL A 95 -8.28 -6.39 28.83
CA VAL A 95 -8.18 -5.15 28.05
C VAL A 95 -9.54 -4.54 27.76
N VAL A 96 -10.53 -5.36 27.36
CA VAL A 96 -11.92 -4.92 27.17
C VAL A 96 -12.45 -4.28 28.46
N ARG A 97 -12.31 -4.96 29.59
CA ARG A 97 -12.77 -4.44 30.90
C ARG A 97 -12.12 -3.11 31.26
N ASN A 98 -10.80 -3.00 31.10
CA ASN A 98 -10.05 -1.77 31.39
C ASN A 98 -10.50 -0.63 30.48
N ARG A 99 -10.68 -0.91 29.18
CA ARG A 99 -11.06 0.09 28.20
C ARG A 99 -12.50 0.57 28.38
N ILE A 100 -13.45 -0.31 28.73
CA ILE A 100 -14.81 0.11 29.11
C ILE A 100 -14.77 1.03 30.34
N ALA A 101 -13.95 0.71 31.34
CA ALA A 101 -13.84 1.54 32.55
C ALA A 101 -13.27 2.94 32.25
N ASN A 102 -12.32 3.04 31.34
CA ASN A 102 -11.68 4.31 30.96
C ASN A 102 -12.52 5.12 29.96
N ASP A 103 -12.93 4.51 28.86
CA ASP A 103 -13.63 5.18 27.77
C ASP A 103 -15.12 5.37 28.10
N GLY A 104 -15.72 4.44 28.86
CA GLY A 104 -17.11 4.59 29.33
C GLY A 104 -17.30 5.82 30.23
N ARG A 105 -16.29 6.20 31.03
CA ARG A 105 -16.32 7.46 31.79
C ARG A 105 -16.28 8.68 30.89
N LYS A 106 -15.44 8.66 29.84
CA LYS A 106 -15.34 9.77 28.87
C LYS A 106 -16.63 9.95 28.08
N LEU A 107 -17.30 8.86 27.75
CA LEU A 107 -18.58 8.84 27.06
C LEU A 107 -19.79 9.09 27.99
N GLY A 108 -19.57 9.28 29.30
CA GLY A 108 -20.65 9.53 30.26
C GLY A 108 -21.57 8.32 30.51
N LEU A 109 -21.12 7.10 30.23
CA LEU A 109 -21.93 5.89 30.39
C LEU A 109 -22.17 5.55 31.86
N THR A 110 -23.40 5.22 32.22
CA THR A 110 -23.78 4.73 33.55
C THR A 110 -23.13 3.36 33.83
N GLN A 111 -23.06 2.99 35.11
CA GLN A 111 -22.50 1.69 35.50
C GLN A 111 -23.27 0.52 34.88
N GLU A 112 -24.59 0.64 34.73
CA GLU A 112 -25.43 -0.36 34.09
C GLU A 112 -25.10 -0.50 32.59
N GLN A 113 -24.97 0.61 31.87
CA GLN A 113 -24.57 0.62 30.45
C GLN A 113 -23.18 0.00 30.24
N GLN A 114 -22.22 0.32 31.13
CA GLN A 114 -20.89 -0.29 31.09
C GLN A 114 -20.93 -1.79 31.34
N ASN A 115 -21.81 -2.27 32.22
CA ASN A 115 -21.98 -3.69 32.50
C ASN A 115 -22.55 -4.44 31.29
N VAL A 116 -23.59 -3.90 30.65
CA VAL A 116 -24.18 -4.47 29.42
C VAL A 116 -23.14 -4.57 28.30
N LEU A 117 -22.39 -3.49 28.07
CA LEU A 117 -21.35 -3.48 27.04
C LEU A 117 -20.25 -4.51 27.34
N ARG A 118 -19.89 -4.66 28.62
CA ARG A 118 -18.88 -5.64 29.05
C ARG A 118 -19.33 -7.06 28.76
N GLU A 119 -20.52 -7.43 29.21
CA GLU A 119 -21.06 -8.78 28.99
C GLU A 119 -21.07 -9.13 27.51
N GLU A 120 -21.52 -8.21 26.67
CA GLU A 120 -21.71 -8.48 25.25
C GLU A 120 -20.39 -8.50 24.47
N LEU A 121 -19.42 -7.64 24.80
CA LEU A 121 -18.08 -7.71 24.19
C LEU A 121 -17.32 -8.98 24.60
N THR A 122 -17.43 -9.41 25.86
CA THR A 122 -16.76 -10.64 26.34
C THR A 122 -17.41 -11.93 25.80
N ARG A 123 -18.66 -11.87 25.34
CA ARG A 123 -19.35 -13.01 24.71
C ARG A 123 -18.90 -13.31 23.28
N VAL A 124 -18.19 -12.37 22.63
CA VAL A 124 -17.74 -12.57 21.25
C VAL A 124 -16.60 -13.60 21.25
N PRO A 125 -16.75 -14.74 20.56
CA PRO A 125 -15.71 -15.77 20.53
C PRO A 125 -14.53 -15.32 19.67
N ASN A 126 -13.32 -15.78 20.01
CA ASN A 126 -12.10 -15.61 19.21
C ASN A 126 -11.80 -14.15 18.81
N HIS A 127 -12.17 -13.18 19.66
CA HIS A 127 -11.88 -11.78 19.39
C HIS A 127 -10.38 -11.50 19.51
N THR A 128 -9.85 -10.62 18.67
CA THR A 128 -8.43 -10.23 18.66
C THR A 128 -8.24 -8.84 19.27
N TYR A 129 -7.02 -8.47 19.64
CA TYR A 129 -6.69 -7.10 20.05
C TYR A 129 -7.09 -6.07 18.98
N LEU A 130 -6.90 -6.40 17.70
CA LEU A 130 -7.33 -5.58 16.58
C LEU A 130 -8.86 -5.41 16.53
N TRP A 131 -9.62 -6.49 16.74
CA TRP A 131 -11.07 -6.39 16.83
C TRP A 131 -11.49 -5.46 17.96
N VAL A 132 -10.92 -5.60 19.16
CA VAL A 132 -11.19 -4.69 20.29
C VAL A 132 -10.84 -3.26 19.91
N TYR A 133 -9.70 -3.04 19.26
CA TYR A 133 -9.30 -1.71 18.77
C TYR A 133 -10.37 -1.07 17.89
N LEU A 134 -10.87 -1.79 16.88
CA LEU A 134 -11.88 -1.35 15.92
C LEU A 134 -13.26 -1.11 16.57
N ILE A 135 -13.72 -2.02 17.43
CA ILE A 135 -15.05 -1.92 18.03
C ILE A 135 -15.20 -0.69 18.90
N PHE A 136 -14.17 -0.35 19.68
CA PHE A 136 -14.23 0.86 20.49
C PHE A 136 -14.18 2.15 19.66
N ASP A 137 -13.58 2.16 18.47
CA ASP A 137 -13.73 3.32 17.57
C ASP A 137 -15.15 3.42 17.03
N ILE A 138 -15.79 2.30 16.70
CA ILE A 138 -17.21 2.28 16.32
C ILE A 138 -18.07 2.82 17.46
N ILE A 139 -17.80 2.42 18.70
CA ILE A 139 -18.52 2.88 19.89
C ILE A 139 -18.26 4.37 20.15
N ASN A 140 -17.00 4.81 20.16
CA ASN A 140 -16.60 6.20 20.41
C ASN A 140 -17.14 7.18 19.36
N ARG A 141 -17.38 6.71 18.13
CA ARG A 141 -18.00 7.51 17.07
C ARG A 141 -19.53 7.42 17.05
N SER A 142 -20.12 6.54 17.85
CA SER A 142 -21.58 6.45 17.94
C SER A 142 -22.08 7.48 18.95
N ILE A 143 -23.16 8.17 18.60
CA ILE A 143 -23.84 9.06 19.53
C ILE A 143 -24.60 8.17 20.53
N VAL A 144 -24.29 8.32 21.81
CA VAL A 144 -24.92 7.56 22.90
C VAL A 144 -25.60 8.54 23.83
N ASP A 145 -26.82 8.94 23.50
CA ASP A 145 -27.59 9.89 24.31
C ASP A 145 -28.53 9.16 25.28
N ARG A 146 -28.96 7.93 24.93
CA ARG A 146 -29.94 7.14 25.68
C ARG A 146 -29.43 5.71 25.93
N ALA A 147 -29.95 5.08 26.99
CA ALA A 147 -29.67 3.68 27.31
C ALA A 147 -30.08 2.70 26.20
N GLU A 148 -31.07 3.07 25.37
CA GLU A 148 -31.52 2.30 24.22
C GLU A 148 -30.49 2.29 23.08
N ASP A 149 -29.68 3.34 22.96
CA ASP A 149 -28.62 3.44 21.95
C ASP A 149 -27.51 2.43 22.23
N ILE A 150 -27.18 2.19 23.51
CA ILE A 150 -26.27 1.11 23.90
C ILE A 150 -26.82 -0.24 23.44
N ARG A 151 -28.08 -0.57 23.73
CA ARG A 151 -28.68 -1.84 23.28
C ARG A 151 -28.65 -1.99 21.76
N SER A 152 -28.93 -0.92 21.01
CA SER A 152 -28.85 -0.89 19.55
C SER A 152 -27.42 -1.10 19.03
N ILE A 153 -26.43 -0.42 19.62
CA ILE A 153 -25.02 -0.61 19.30
C ILE A 153 -24.63 -2.06 19.55
N THR A 154 -24.98 -2.60 20.72
CA THR A 154 -24.61 -3.93 21.16
C THR A 154 -25.17 -5.04 20.27
N ASN A 155 -26.42 -4.92 19.83
CA ASN A 155 -27.05 -5.84 18.87
C ASN A 155 -26.40 -5.80 17.48
N THR A 156 -25.75 -4.69 17.14
CA THR A 156 -25.10 -4.49 15.84
C THR A 156 -23.59 -4.66 15.91
N ILE A 157 -23.01 -5.00 17.08
CA ILE A 157 -21.57 -5.16 17.24
C ILE A 157 -21.07 -6.24 16.27
N PRO A 158 -20.13 -5.87 15.38
CA PRO A 158 -19.48 -6.83 14.51
C PRO A 158 -18.83 -7.94 15.31
N LYS A 159 -19.11 -9.20 14.99
CA LYS A 159 -18.54 -10.37 15.69
C LYS A 159 -17.17 -10.80 15.15
N THR A 160 -16.75 -10.22 14.03
CA THR A 160 -15.48 -10.53 13.36
C THR A 160 -14.77 -9.25 12.94
N VAL A 161 -13.47 -9.33 12.69
CA VAL A 161 -12.67 -8.23 12.13
C VAL A 161 -13.24 -7.79 10.78
N ASP A 162 -13.59 -8.74 9.91
CA ASP A 162 -14.21 -8.47 8.61
C ASP A 162 -15.51 -7.66 8.71
N ALA A 163 -16.40 -8.04 9.63
CA ALA A 163 -17.64 -7.31 9.84
C ALA A 163 -17.37 -5.91 10.45
N ALA A 164 -16.31 -5.76 11.25
CA ALA A 164 -15.92 -4.48 11.82
C ALA A 164 -15.40 -3.53 10.74
N TYR A 165 -14.53 -4.04 9.86
CA TYR A 165 -14.07 -3.35 8.68
C TYR A 165 -15.21 -2.90 7.76
N ASP A 166 -16.11 -3.83 7.41
CA ASP A 166 -17.27 -3.52 6.56
C ASP A 166 -18.13 -2.42 7.18
N ARG A 167 -18.37 -2.48 8.49
CA ARG A 167 -19.14 -1.47 9.23
C ARG A 167 -18.45 -0.10 9.26
N ILE A 168 -17.12 -0.06 9.43
CA ILE A 168 -16.36 1.20 9.44
C ILE A 168 -16.44 1.88 8.09
N LEU A 169 -16.16 1.14 7.01
CA LEU A 169 -16.14 1.70 5.66
C LEU A 169 -17.56 2.05 5.15
N SER A 170 -18.58 1.29 5.55
CA SER A 170 -19.98 1.58 5.20
C SER A 170 -20.54 2.83 5.87
N LYS A 171 -19.86 3.38 6.89
CA LYS A 171 -20.20 4.68 7.50
C LYS A 171 -19.57 5.88 6.77
N SER A 172 -18.80 5.66 5.70
CA SER A 172 -18.22 6.76 4.93
C SER A 172 -19.31 7.69 4.39
N PRO A 173 -19.15 9.03 4.49
CA PRO A 173 -20.09 9.97 3.89
C PRO A 173 -20.07 9.91 2.35
N ASP A 174 -18.95 9.45 1.76
CA ASP A 174 -18.79 9.24 0.33
C ASP A 174 -18.09 7.89 0.10
N ILE A 175 -18.90 6.88 -0.24
CA ILE A 175 -18.44 5.51 -0.50
C ILE A 175 -17.54 5.48 -1.74
N GLY A 176 -17.85 6.27 -2.78
CA GLY A 176 -17.07 6.31 -4.01
C GLY A 176 -15.67 6.87 -3.76
N ARG A 177 -15.56 7.96 -3.01
CA ARG A 177 -14.27 8.55 -2.64
C ARG A 177 -13.48 7.64 -1.70
N ALA A 178 -14.11 7.04 -0.70
CA ALA A 178 -13.45 6.04 0.16
C ALA A 178 -12.91 4.86 -0.66
N ARG A 179 -13.70 4.36 -1.62
CA ARG A 179 -13.27 3.28 -2.52
C ARG A 179 -12.08 3.70 -3.38
N LYS A 180 -12.09 4.88 -3.99
CA LYS A 180 -10.96 5.40 -4.77
C LYS A 180 -9.70 5.54 -3.93
N ILE A 181 -9.80 6.07 -2.70
CA ILE A 181 -8.67 6.14 -1.76
C ILE A 181 -8.10 4.74 -1.52
N LEU A 182 -8.95 3.76 -1.24
CA LEU A 182 -8.50 2.41 -0.93
C LEU A 182 -7.89 1.70 -2.15
N HIS A 183 -8.43 1.87 -3.37
CA HIS A 183 -7.80 1.38 -4.59
C HIS A 183 -6.37 1.91 -4.75
N ILE A 184 -6.19 3.22 -4.51
CA ILE A 184 -4.86 3.85 -4.57
C ILE A 184 -3.94 3.27 -3.49
N VAL A 185 -4.40 3.15 -2.25
CA VAL A 185 -3.58 2.63 -1.14
C VAL A 185 -3.15 1.17 -1.37
N VAL A 186 -4.04 0.30 -1.86
CA VAL A 186 -3.72 -1.13 -2.02
C VAL A 186 -2.80 -1.40 -3.21
N ALA A 187 -2.89 -0.60 -4.28
CA ALA A 187 -2.10 -0.79 -5.49
C ALA A 187 -0.80 0.03 -5.51
N ALA A 188 -0.63 1.03 -4.63
CA ALA A 188 0.55 1.87 -4.68
C ALA A 188 1.84 1.07 -4.38
N ALA A 189 2.86 1.24 -5.21
CA ALA A 189 4.16 0.59 -5.06
C ALA A 189 4.92 1.03 -3.79
N ARG A 190 4.55 2.19 -3.26
CA ARG A 190 4.93 2.67 -1.93
C ARG A 190 3.79 3.48 -1.32
N PRO A 191 3.76 3.64 0.00
CA PRO A 191 2.82 4.56 0.66
C PRO A 191 2.91 5.96 0.05
N LEU A 192 1.76 6.48 -0.39
CA LEU A 192 1.66 7.86 -0.85
C LEU A 192 1.59 8.82 0.33
N THR A 193 2.19 9.99 0.15
CA THR A 193 2.01 11.09 1.10
C THR A 193 0.59 11.67 1.03
N LEU A 194 0.18 12.42 2.05
CA LEU A 194 -1.10 13.13 2.07
C LEU A 194 -1.26 14.05 0.86
N GLN A 195 -0.21 14.79 0.49
CA GLN A 195 -0.23 15.70 -0.66
C GLN A 195 -0.30 14.94 -2.00
N GLU A 196 0.40 13.82 -2.11
CA GLU A 196 0.32 12.93 -3.27
C GLU A 196 -1.08 12.34 -3.44
N MET A 197 -1.71 11.90 -2.35
CA MET A 197 -3.08 11.39 -2.37
C MET A 197 -4.10 12.50 -2.70
N ASP A 198 -3.95 13.71 -2.16
CA ASP A 198 -4.85 14.82 -2.49
C ASP A 198 -4.80 15.14 -3.99
N LEU A 199 -3.59 15.23 -4.55
CA LEU A 199 -3.39 15.38 -5.98
C LEU A 199 -4.00 14.22 -6.77
N ALA A 200 -3.77 12.97 -6.35
CA ALA A 200 -4.30 11.77 -7.00
C ALA A 200 -5.85 11.74 -7.03
N LEU A 201 -6.50 12.32 -6.02
CA LEU A 201 -7.95 12.43 -5.97
C LEU A 201 -8.49 13.61 -6.79
N ALA A 202 -7.72 14.71 -6.93
CA ALA A 202 -8.12 15.91 -7.64
C ALA A 202 -7.85 15.85 -9.16
N ILE A 203 -6.76 15.20 -9.57
CA ILE A 203 -6.33 15.15 -10.97
C ILE A 203 -7.27 14.32 -11.84
N GLY A 204 -7.34 14.67 -13.12
CA GLY A 204 -8.28 14.13 -14.09
C GLY A 204 -8.02 14.70 -15.49
N PRO A 205 -8.76 14.24 -16.51
CA PRO A 205 -8.44 14.47 -17.92
C PRO A 205 -8.55 15.93 -18.38
N LYS A 206 -9.24 16.79 -17.62
CA LYS A 206 -9.45 18.21 -17.94
C LYS A 206 -8.28 19.12 -17.55
N HIS A 207 -7.36 18.66 -16.70
CA HIS A 207 -6.28 19.49 -16.16
C HIS A 207 -5.06 19.45 -17.07
N GLN A 208 -4.48 20.63 -17.35
CA GLN A 208 -3.31 20.80 -18.22
C GLN A 208 -2.11 21.40 -17.48
N SER A 209 -2.37 22.09 -16.37
CA SER A 209 -1.37 22.71 -15.51
C SER A 209 -1.56 22.27 -14.06
N PHE A 210 -0.49 22.36 -13.26
CA PHE A 210 -0.57 22.10 -11.82
C PHE A 210 -1.48 23.12 -11.11
N GLY A 211 -1.58 24.34 -11.63
CA GLY A 211 -2.44 25.39 -11.08
C GLY A 211 -3.93 25.17 -11.29
N ASP A 212 -4.31 24.23 -12.18
CA ASP A 212 -5.72 23.88 -12.42
C ASP A 212 -6.29 23.00 -11.30
N LEU A 213 -5.42 22.47 -10.42
CA LEU A 213 -5.79 21.54 -9.36
C LEU A 213 -6.26 22.29 -8.11
N GLU A 214 -7.47 21.98 -7.66
CA GLU A 214 -8.00 22.46 -6.39
C GLU A 214 -7.53 21.58 -5.23
N LEU A 215 -6.28 21.78 -4.82
CA LEU A 215 -5.68 21.07 -3.68
C LEU A 215 -6.05 21.73 -2.34
N VAL A 216 -6.14 20.94 -1.29
CA VAL A 216 -6.43 21.42 0.07
C VAL A 216 -5.19 21.39 0.96
N PRO A 217 -5.11 22.24 2.01
CA PRO A 217 -4.04 22.16 2.98
C PRO A 217 -3.94 20.77 3.61
N GLU A 218 -2.70 20.29 3.81
CA GLU A 218 -2.43 18.93 4.30
C GLU A 218 -3.14 18.59 5.61
N THR A 219 -3.25 19.56 6.53
CA THR A 219 -3.95 19.41 7.81
C THR A 219 -5.43 19.09 7.60
N ARG A 220 -6.10 19.81 6.71
CA ARG A 220 -7.50 19.56 6.34
C ARG A 220 -7.65 18.24 5.58
N PHE A 221 -6.70 17.91 4.70
CA PHE A 221 -6.73 16.66 3.98
C PHE A 221 -6.61 15.43 4.90
N ARG A 222 -5.75 15.52 5.92
CA ARG A 222 -5.61 14.48 6.96
C ARG A 222 -6.94 14.18 7.65
N GLU A 223 -7.72 15.22 7.99
CA GLU A 223 -9.05 15.06 8.57
C GLU A 223 -10.02 14.42 7.57
N ASN A 224 -10.01 14.86 6.32
CA ASN A 224 -10.84 14.30 5.26
C ASN A 224 -10.59 12.79 5.09
N ILE A 225 -9.34 12.33 5.06
CA ILE A 225 -9.01 10.90 4.96
C ILE A 225 -9.65 10.10 6.10
N ARG A 226 -9.55 10.60 7.35
CA ARG A 226 -10.14 9.94 8.53
C ARG A 226 -11.67 9.93 8.52
N GLN A 227 -12.30 10.91 7.87
CA GLN A 227 -13.76 10.96 7.70
C GLN A 227 -14.25 9.92 6.69
N HIS A 228 -13.50 9.68 5.60
CA HIS A 228 -13.90 8.73 4.55
C HIS A 228 -13.57 7.27 4.90
N CYS A 229 -12.38 7.01 5.43
CA CYS A 229 -11.90 5.64 5.65
C CYS A 229 -11.93 5.21 7.12
N GLY A 230 -12.27 6.10 8.06
CA GLY A 230 -12.28 5.77 9.48
C GLY A 230 -10.91 5.35 10.00
N LEU A 231 -10.85 4.31 10.85
CA LEU A 231 -9.61 3.70 11.29
C LEU A 231 -9.01 2.71 10.28
N PHE A 232 -9.64 2.52 9.13
CA PHE A 232 -9.16 1.56 8.14
C PHE A 232 -7.80 1.95 7.56
N VAL A 233 -7.50 3.25 7.56
CA VAL A 233 -6.22 3.83 7.16
C VAL A 233 -5.60 4.59 8.33
N VAL A 234 -4.27 4.60 8.38
CA VAL A 234 -3.47 5.36 9.35
C VAL A 234 -2.49 6.25 8.63
N VAL A 235 -2.11 7.35 9.27
CA VAL A 235 -1.17 8.31 8.71
C VAL A 235 0.06 8.43 9.61
N VAL A 236 1.21 7.98 9.11
CA VAL A 236 2.50 8.02 9.80
C VAL A 236 3.48 8.82 8.94
N ASP A 237 4.14 9.83 9.51
CA ASP A 237 5.07 10.72 8.80
C ASP A 237 4.51 11.26 7.48
N SER A 238 3.23 11.68 7.53
CA SER A 238 2.45 12.18 6.39
C SER A 238 2.25 11.19 5.23
N LYS A 239 2.53 9.90 5.44
CA LYS A 239 2.23 8.80 4.51
C LYS A 239 1.01 8.01 4.96
N ILE A 240 0.23 7.53 4.00
CA ILE A 240 -1.01 6.80 4.23
C ILE A 240 -0.75 5.30 4.14
N TYR A 241 -1.16 4.57 5.17
CA TYR A 241 -1.06 3.12 5.27
C TYR A 241 -2.44 2.52 5.55
N LEU A 242 -2.62 1.25 5.23
CA LEU A 242 -3.68 0.47 5.85
C LEU A 242 -3.37 0.28 7.33
N LEU A 243 -4.42 0.14 8.14
CA LEU A 243 -4.26 -0.10 9.58
C LEU A 243 -3.45 -1.37 9.87
N HIS A 244 -3.64 -2.41 9.06
CA HIS A 244 -3.05 -3.72 9.27
C HIS A 244 -3.15 -4.56 7.98
N GLN A 245 -2.30 -5.57 7.82
CA GLN A 245 -2.32 -6.45 6.64
C GLN A 245 -3.66 -7.18 6.43
N THR A 246 -4.36 -7.53 7.52
CA THR A 246 -5.71 -8.11 7.45
C THR A 246 -6.72 -7.18 6.75
N ALA A 247 -6.47 -5.86 6.73
CA ALA A 247 -7.29 -4.91 6.00
C ALA A 247 -7.08 -5.06 4.48
N ARG A 248 -5.85 -5.36 4.04
CA ARG A 248 -5.54 -5.66 2.63
C ARG A 248 -6.19 -6.98 2.22
N GLU A 249 -6.01 -8.02 3.02
CA GLU A 249 -6.62 -9.35 2.81
C GLU A 249 -8.15 -9.29 2.77
N PHE A 250 -8.76 -8.40 3.56
CA PHE A 250 -10.19 -8.17 3.54
C PHE A 250 -10.66 -7.53 2.22
N LEU A 251 -9.94 -6.54 1.69
CA LEU A 251 -10.35 -5.78 0.49
C LEU A 251 -10.03 -6.49 -0.82
N VAL A 252 -8.89 -7.17 -0.89
CA VAL A 252 -8.31 -7.70 -2.13
C VAL A 252 -8.50 -9.21 -2.19
N PRO A 253 -9.12 -9.75 -3.26
CA PRO A 253 -9.24 -11.20 -3.43
C PRO A 253 -7.87 -11.87 -3.50
N SER A 254 -7.62 -12.90 -2.68
CA SER A 254 -6.44 -13.76 -2.82
C SER A 254 -6.51 -14.55 -4.13
N LEU A 255 -5.40 -14.60 -4.88
CA LEU A 255 -5.26 -15.38 -6.12
C LEU A 255 -5.29 -16.91 -5.89
N SER A 256 -5.34 -17.37 -4.64
CA SER A 256 -5.43 -18.78 -4.31
C SER A 256 -6.75 -19.38 -4.83
N PRO A 257 -6.71 -20.46 -5.64
CA PRO A 257 -7.92 -21.12 -6.11
C PRO A 257 -8.75 -21.56 -4.90
N LYS A 258 -10.02 -21.12 -4.85
CA LYS A 258 -10.96 -21.59 -3.84
C LYS A 258 -11.03 -23.11 -3.94
N LEU A 259 -10.68 -23.81 -2.86
CA LEU A 259 -11.02 -25.21 -2.71
C LEU A 259 -12.54 -25.37 -2.94
N PRO A 260 -12.98 -26.29 -3.81
CA PRO A 260 -14.39 -26.54 -4.02
C PRO A 260 -14.99 -27.07 -2.71
N GLY A 261 -15.89 -26.31 -2.10
CA GLY A 261 -16.60 -26.71 -0.87
C GLY A 261 -16.61 -25.72 0.29
N SER A 262 -16.04 -24.52 0.17
CA SER A 262 -16.18 -23.52 1.24
C SER A 262 -17.65 -23.04 1.32
N PRO A 263 -18.33 -23.12 2.49
CA PRO A 263 -19.74 -22.79 2.59
C PRO A 263 -19.95 -21.30 2.29
N SER A 264 -20.68 -21.00 1.22
CA SER A 264 -21.23 -19.68 0.94
C SER A 264 -22.42 -19.39 1.86
N SER A 265 -22.20 -19.44 3.17
CA SER A 265 -23.23 -19.16 4.18
C SER A 265 -22.65 -18.25 5.26
N GLY A 266 -22.55 -16.98 4.92
CA GLY A 266 -22.22 -15.86 5.78
C GLY A 266 -22.58 -14.59 5.03
N SER A 267 -23.30 -13.67 5.67
CA SER A 267 -23.78 -12.41 5.09
C SER A 267 -22.77 -11.79 4.12
N LYS A 268 -23.18 -11.53 2.88
CA LYS A 268 -22.33 -10.90 1.85
C LYS A 268 -21.93 -9.50 2.34
N LEU A 269 -20.71 -9.36 2.84
CA LEU A 269 -20.12 -8.08 3.21
C LEU A 269 -19.87 -7.26 1.94
N TYR A 270 -20.16 -5.97 1.99
CA TYR A 270 -20.12 -5.10 0.81
C TYR A 270 -18.69 -4.79 0.36
N TRP A 271 -17.77 -4.61 1.31
CA TRP A 271 -16.38 -4.25 1.04
C TRP A 271 -15.44 -5.44 0.90
N LYS A 272 -15.84 -6.62 1.38
CA LYS A 272 -14.97 -7.81 1.36
C LYS A 272 -14.72 -8.25 -0.09
N PHE A 273 -13.44 -8.34 -0.46
CA PHE A 273 -12.99 -8.69 -1.82
C PHE A 273 -13.53 -7.75 -2.90
N SER A 274 -13.81 -6.50 -2.54
CA SER A 274 -14.42 -5.52 -3.44
C SER A 274 -13.41 -4.76 -4.32
N LEU A 275 -12.11 -4.85 -4.03
CA LEU A 275 -11.07 -4.14 -4.79
C LEU A 275 -10.27 -5.13 -5.64
N HIS A 276 -10.48 -5.07 -6.95
CA HIS A 276 -9.73 -5.91 -7.88
C HIS A 276 -8.35 -5.30 -8.19
N PRO A 277 -7.25 -6.09 -8.15
CA PRO A 277 -5.90 -5.58 -8.42
C PRO A 277 -5.77 -4.89 -9.78
N GLY A 278 -6.36 -5.47 -10.85
CA GLY A 278 -6.31 -4.88 -12.19
C GLY A 278 -6.99 -3.51 -12.28
N GLU A 279 -8.17 -3.35 -11.66
CA GLU A 279 -8.85 -2.06 -11.57
C GLU A 279 -8.03 -1.04 -10.77
N SER A 280 -7.45 -1.47 -9.65
CA SER A 280 -6.67 -0.62 -8.76
C SER A 280 -5.40 -0.09 -9.45
N ASN A 281 -4.69 -0.96 -10.18
CA ASN A 281 -3.53 -0.59 -10.98
C ASN A 281 -3.90 0.34 -12.14
N ARG A 282 -5.02 0.07 -12.84
CA ARG A 282 -5.50 0.98 -13.89
C ARG A 282 -5.77 2.39 -13.35
N ILE A 283 -6.44 2.52 -12.20
CA ILE A 283 -6.71 3.82 -11.57
C ILE A 283 -5.40 4.57 -11.31
N LEU A 284 -4.38 3.89 -10.77
CA LEU A 284 -3.06 4.50 -10.54
C LEU A 284 -2.33 4.83 -11.85
N ALA A 285 -2.44 4.00 -12.87
CA ALA A 285 -1.88 4.26 -14.19
C ALA A 285 -2.48 5.54 -14.78
N GLU A 286 -3.81 5.69 -14.79
CA GLU A 286 -4.50 6.90 -15.25
C GLU A 286 -4.04 8.15 -14.49
N ILE A 287 -3.97 8.08 -13.16
CA ILE A 287 -3.49 9.18 -12.31
C ILE A 287 -2.06 9.56 -12.64
N CYS A 288 -1.16 8.58 -12.75
CA CYS A 288 0.24 8.83 -13.08
C CYS A 288 0.38 9.43 -14.48
N MET A 289 -0.38 8.91 -15.45
CA MET A 289 -0.39 9.44 -16.79
C MET A 289 -0.93 10.87 -16.83
N TRP A 290 -2.03 11.21 -16.13
CA TRP A 290 -2.46 12.61 -16.05
C TRP A 290 -1.40 13.49 -15.40
N ARG A 291 -0.73 13.01 -14.35
CA ARG A 291 0.34 13.76 -13.67
C ARG A 291 1.52 14.05 -14.61
N LEU A 292 1.90 13.09 -15.44
CA LEU A 292 2.97 13.24 -16.45
C LEU A 292 2.56 14.09 -17.65
N SER A 293 1.26 14.38 -17.82
CA SER A 293 0.77 15.31 -18.84
C SER A 293 0.80 16.78 -18.42
N LEU A 294 1.01 17.09 -17.15
CA LEU A 294 1.01 18.46 -16.68
C LEU A 294 2.24 19.22 -17.18
N SER A 295 2.03 20.49 -17.53
CA SER A 295 3.05 21.37 -18.12
C SER A 295 4.07 21.93 -17.12
N ASP A 296 4.01 21.56 -15.84
CA ASP A 296 4.86 22.10 -14.75
C ASP A 296 6.29 21.52 -14.73
N PHE A 297 6.58 20.56 -15.61
CA PHE A 297 7.91 19.99 -15.80
C PHE A 297 8.19 19.71 -17.28
N ASN A 298 9.46 19.81 -17.69
CA ASN A 298 9.92 19.37 -19.01
C ASN A 298 11.41 19.02 -18.97
N LEU A 299 11.91 18.47 -20.08
CA LEU A 299 13.30 18.03 -20.18
C LEU A 299 14.30 19.17 -19.98
N LYS A 300 14.06 20.34 -20.59
CA LYS A 300 14.97 21.50 -20.50
C LYS A 300 15.11 21.99 -19.06
N THR A 301 14.00 22.13 -18.35
CA THR A 301 13.99 22.59 -16.96
C THR A 301 14.59 21.56 -16.01
N PHE A 302 14.38 20.26 -16.26
CA PHE A 302 15.02 19.20 -15.48
C PHE A 302 16.54 19.17 -15.68
N GLN A 303 17.01 19.22 -16.93
CA GLN A 303 18.44 19.20 -17.25
C GLN A 303 19.18 20.44 -16.75
N ALA A 304 18.54 21.61 -16.80
CA ALA A 304 19.11 22.87 -16.30
C ALA A 304 19.19 22.93 -14.76
N SER A 305 18.44 22.07 -14.05
CA SER A 305 18.45 22.07 -12.58
C SER A 305 19.77 21.50 -12.06
N LYS A 306 20.48 22.29 -11.25
CA LYS A 306 21.66 21.85 -10.49
C LYS A 306 21.28 20.90 -9.34
N GLU A 307 20.06 21.01 -8.83
CA GLU A 307 19.53 20.21 -7.73
C GLU A 307 18.36 19.36 -8.25
N ARG A 308 18.69 18.29 -8.98
CA ARG A 308 17.68 17.41 -9.62
C ARG A 308 16.77 16.72 -8.62
N GLU A 309 17.29 16.33 -7.46
CA GLU A 309 16.49 15.76 -6.38
C GLU A 309 15.43 16.75 -5.89
N GLN A 310 15.83 17.99 -5.57
CA GLN A 310 14.90 19.05 -5.17
C GLN A 310 13.88 19.38 -6.27
N TYR A 311 14.29 19.32 -7.53
CA TYR A 311 13.39 19.54 -8.66
C TYR A 311 12.22 18.53 -8.65
N ILE A 312 12.52 17.26 -8.35
CA ILE A 312 11.52 16.18 -8.30
C ILE A 312 10.69 16.29 -7.01
N THR A 313 11.33 16.46 -5.85
CA THR A 313 10.62 16.48 -4.55
C THR A 313 9.70 17.68 -4.38
N LYS A 314 10.00 18.83 -5.00
CA LYS A 314 9.09 20.01 -5.02
C LYS A 314 7.86 19.80 -5.89
N ARG A 315 7.83 18.77 -6.73
CA ARG A 315 6.73 18.47 -7.66
C ARG A 315 5.98 17.24 -7.17
N THR A 316 4.88 17.48 -6.46
CA THR A 316 4.04 16.45 -5.88
C THR A 316 3.69 15.35 -6.89
N LEU A 317 3.86 14.09 -6.48
CA LEU A 317 3.62 12.87 -7.24
C LEU A 317 4.51 12.66 -8.49
N LEU A 318 5.32 13.62 -8.92
CA LEU A 318 6.09 13.50 -10.17
C LEU A 318 7.07 12.32 -10.16
N GLY A 319 7.84 12.19 -9.08
CA GLY A 319 8.80 11.08 -8.94
C GLY A 319 8.12 9.72 -8.93
N TYR A 320 7.01 9.60 -8.20
CA TYR A 320 6.19 8.38 -8.18
C TYR A 320 5.67 8.05 -9.57
N SER A 321 5.03 9.00 -10.25
CA SER A 321 4.46 8.78 -11.57
C SER A 321 5.52 8.40 -12.59
N ALA A 322 6.67 9.07 -12.59
CA ALA A 322 7.77 8.72 -13.50
C ALA A 322 8.31 7.30 -13.27
N GLN A 323 8.35 6.84 -12.01
CA GLN A 323 8.84 5.51 -11.64
C GLN A 323 7.86 4.38 -11.95
N TYR A 324 6.56 4.58 -11.67
CA TYR A 324 5.61 3.47 -11.56
C TYR A 324 4.46 3.49 -12.57
N TRP A 325 4.32 4.53 -13.40
CA TRP A 325 3.20 4.60 -14.36
C TRP A 325 3.16 3.36 -15.29
N ALA A 326 4.32 2.91 -15.75
CA ALA A 326 4.43 1.84 -16.74
C ALA A 326 4.11 0.46 -16.14
N GLU A 327 4.51 0.23 -14.89
CA GLU A 327 4.17 -0.96 -14.13
C GLU A 327 2.67 -1.01 -13.85
N HIS A 328 2.09 0.08 -13.33
CA HIS A 328 0.64 0.16 -13.13
C HIS A 328 -0.15 -0.01 -14.44
N PHE A 329 0.39 0.48 -15.56
CA PHE A 329 -0.22 0.30 -16.87
C PHE A 329 -0.24 -1.18 -17.28
N ARG A 330 0.88 -1.89 -17.09
CA ARG A 330 1.01 -3.32 -17.39
C ARG A 330 0.06 -4.18 -16.56
N GLU A 331 -0.02 -3.91 -15.25
CA GLU A 331 -0.88 -4.67 -14.33
C GLU A 331 -2.36 -4.22 -14.37
N GLY A 332 -2.69 -3.18 -15.14
CA GLY A 332 -4.02 -2.58 -15.22
C GLY A 332 -5.00 -3.40 -16.06
N ASP A 333 -6.24 -3.56 -15.58
CA ASP A 333 -7.34 -4.12 -16.37
C ASP A 333 -8.06 -3.01 -17.15
N TRP A 334 -7.71 -2.88 -18.43
CA TRP A 334 -8.22 -1.87 -19.36
C TRP A 334 -9.53 -2.22 -20.05
N ASN A 335 -10.20 -3.31 -19.64
CA ASN A 335 -11.52 -3.68 -20.18
C ASN A 335 -12.68 -2.87 -19.58
N SER A 336 -12.41 -2.04 -18.56
CA SER A 336 -13.37 -1.18 -17.89
C SER A 336 -12.73 0.17 -17.54
N GLY A 337 -13.49 1.26 -17.41
CA GLY A 337 -12.97 2.57 -16.95
C GLY A 337 -13.34 3.78 -17.82
N ASP A 338 -12.79 4.94 -17.47
CA ASP A 338 -12.96 6.21 -18.20
C ASP A 338 -12.20 6.20 -19.54
N TRP A 339 -11.11 5.43 -19.60
CA TRP A 339 -10.33 5.21 -20.80
C TRP A 339 -10.70 3.90 -21.44
N THR A 340 -10.94 3.92 -22.76
CA THR A 340 -10.91 2.68 -23.54
C THR A 340 -9.46 2.22 -23.66
N ILE A 341 -9.23 0.93 -23.87
CA ILE A 341 -7.89 0.38 -24.07
C ILE A 341 -7.15 1.11 -25.21
N GLU A 342 -7.85 1.53 -26.27
CA GLU A 342 -7.28 2.29 -27.38
C GLU A 342 -6.78 3.66 -26.93
N LYS A 343 -7.56 4.40 -26.13
CA LYS A 343 -7.14 5.70 -25.59
C LYS A 343 -5.96 5.56 -24.63
N ALA A 344 -5.95 4.49 -23.84
CA ALA A 344 -4.86 4.20 -22.93
C ALA A 344 -3.57 3.92 -23.69
N ILE A 345 -3.65 3.12 -24.75
CA ILE A 345 -2.50 2.83 -25.60
C ILE A 345 -2.06 4.07 -26.39
N GLU A 346 -2.98 4.84 -26.98
CA GLU A 346 -2.64 6.10 -27.64
C GLU A 346 -1.87 7.04 -26.70
N LYS A 347 -2.33 7.14 -25.45
CA LYS A 347 -1.64 7.96 -24.46
C LYS A 347 -0.28 7.39 -24.08
N ALA A 348 -0.17 6.08 -23.85
CA ALA A 348 1.11 5.43 -23.59
C ALA A 348 2.07 5.68 -24.76
N LEU A 349 1.65 5.46 -26.00
CA LEU A 349 2.43 5.76 -27.22
C LEU A 349 2.90 7.21 -27.29
N SER A 350 2.08 8.18 -26.86
CA SER A 350 2.49 9.59 -26.79
C SER A 350 3.68 9.81 -25.84
N TYR A 351 3.81 9.00 -24.79
CA TYR A 351 4.95 9.02 -23.86
C TYR A 351 6.17 8.25 -24.35
N LEU A 352 5.99 7.35 -25.32
CA LEU A 352 7.06 6.57 -25.92
C LEU A 352 7.66 7.25 -27.16
N ASN A 353 6.91 8.15 -27.80
CA ASN A 353 7.41 8.95 -28.92
C ASN A 353 8.52 9.90 -28.47
N PRO A 354 9.58 10.16 -29.26
CA PRO A 354 10.73 10.99 -28.87
C PRO A 354 10.47 12.51 -28.94
N GLN A 355 9.38 12.98 -28.32
CA GLN A 355 9.12 14.40 -28.10
C GLN A 355 9.79 14.90 -26.80
N PRO A 356 10.03 16.22 -26.62
CA PRO A 356 10.69 16.74 -25.42
C PRO A 356 9.94 16.47 -24.10
N ALA A 357 8.61 16.30 -24.14
CA ALA A 357 7.78 16.02 -22.96
C ALA A 357 7.86 14.56 -22.52
N SER A 358 7.84 13.63 -23.46
CA SER A 358 8.03 12.19 -23.24
C SER A 358 9.46 11.86 -22.80
N LEU A 359 10.46 12.58 -23.28
CA LEU A 359 11.83 12.42 -22.78
C LEU A 359 12.00 12.90 -21.33
N ALA A 360 11.13 13.80 -20.85
CA ALA A 360 11.27 14.39 -19.51
C ALA A 360 11.01 13.36 -18.41
N TRP A 361 9.89 12.62 -18.48
CA TRP A 361 9.57 11.60 -17.48
C TRP A 361 10.62 10.48 -17.49
N TYR A 362 11.09 10.07 -18.68
CA TYR A 362 12.06 8.99 -18.80
C TYR A 362 13.43 9.38 -18.23
N LYS A 363 13.87 10.64 -18.41
CA LYS A 363 15.09 11.15 -17.78
C LYS A 363 14.96 11.25 -16.26
N ILE A 364 13.77 11.55 -15.74
CA ILE A 364 13.47 11.51 -14.31
C ILE A 364 13.53 10.06 -13.80
N TYR A 365 12.89 9.12 -14.51
CA TYR A 365 12.94 7.69 -14.22
C TYR A 365 14.39 7.22 -14.06
N GLN A 366 15.23 7.47 -15.07
CA GLN A 366 16.66 7.11 -15.07
C GLN A 366 17.42 7.67 -13.88
N TRP A 367 17.19 8.96 -13.57
CA TRP A 367 17.84 9.60 -12.44
C TRP A 367 17.48 8.93 -11.11
N LEU A 368 16.23 8.49 -10.98
CA LEU A 368 15.72 7.87 -9.76
C LEU A 368 16.08 6.38 -9.63
N THR A 369 16.22 5.66 -10.74
CA THR A 369 16.52 4.22 -10.76
C THR A 369 17.99 3.91 -11.01
N ILE A 370 18.82 4.92 -11.28
CA ILE A 370 20.26 4.79 -11.58
C ILE A 370 20.48 3.85 -12.79
N THR A 371 19.54 3.83 -13.74
CA THR A 371 19.68 3.04 -14.96
C THR A 371 20.53 3.78 -15.99
N ILE A 372 21.56 3.11 -16.51
CA ILE A 372 22.31 3.56 -17.68
C ILE A 372 21.45 3.28 -18.89
N THR A 373 21.31 4.26 -19.78
CA THR A 373 20.46 4.09 -20.97
C THR A 373 21.11 4.62 -22.23
N PRO A 374 20.84 3.97 -23.37
CA PRO A 374 21.21 4.47 -24.69
C PRO A 374 20.56 5.82 -25.00
N GLN A 375 21.20 6.65 -25.84
CA GLN A 375 20.64 7.96 -26.22
C GLN A 375 19.53 7.86 -27.28
N LYS A 376 19.45 6.75 -28.01
CA LYS A 376 18.44 6.50 -29.04
C LYS A 376 17.59 5.31 -28.64
N LEU A 377 16.40 5.58 -28.11
CA LEU A 377 15.41 4.55 -27.84
C LEU A 377 14.24 4.73 -28.80
N THR A 378 13.82 3.63 -29.40
CA THR A 378 12.57 3.58 -30.16
C THR A 378 11.39 3.40 -29.19
N PRO A 379 10.17 3.82 -29.56
CA PRO A 379 8.98 3.52 -28.78
C PRO A 379 8.83 2.03 -28.45
N LEU A 380 9.24 1.16 -29.39
CA LEU A 380 9.18 -0.29 -29.25
C LEU A 380 10.15 -0.79 -28.16
N MET A 381 11.39 -0.30 -28.11
CA MET A 381 12.34 -0.63 -27.04
C MET A 381 11.79 -0.28 -25.66
N VAL A 382 11.20 0.92 -25.52
CA VAL A 382 10.68 1.37 -24.23
C VAL A 382 9.45 0.54 -23.83
N ALA A 383 8.53 0.25 -24.75
CA ALA A 383 7.37 -0.61 -24.47
C ALA A 383 7.81 -2.02 -24.05
N SER A 384 8.80 -2.61 -24.74
CA SER A 384 9.38 -3.91 -24.40
C SER A 384 10.02 -3.91 -23.02
N TYR A 385 10.83 -2.89 -22.70
CA TYR A 385 11.51 -2.76 -21.41
C TYR A 385 10.53 -2.77 -20.23
N PHE A 386 9.37 -2.15 -20.39
CA PHE A 386 8.33 -2.13 -19.35
C PHE A 386 7.35 -3.32 -19.40
N GLY A 387 7.48 -4.22 -20.38
CA GLY A 387 6.59 -5.37 -20.57
C GLY A 387 5.17 -4.99 -20.97
N GLN A 388 5.02 -3.95 -21.79
CA GLN A 388 3.71 -3.45 -22.25
C GLN A 388 3.25 -4.19 -23.51
N ASP A 389 2.95 -5.49 -23.38
CA ASP A 389 2.69 -6.41 -24.50
C ASP A 389 1.67 -5.88 -25.52
N THR A 390 0.57 -5.29 -25.07
CA THR A 390 -0.46 -4.73 -25.96
C THR A 390 0.06 -3.52 -26.76
N VAL A 391 0.91 -2.69 -26.16
CA VAL A 391 1.55 -1.54 -26.82
C VAL A 391 2.60 -2.02 -27.83
N VAL A 392 3.40 -3.04 -27.45
CA VAL A 392 4.37 -3.70 -28.33
C VAL A 392 3.67 -4.25 -29.58
N GLN A 393 2.56 -4.98 -29.40
CA GLN A 393 1.79 -5.52 -30.52
C GLN A 393 1.31 -4.42 -31.48
N GLN A 394 0.71 -3.35 -30.96
CA GLN A 394 0.24 -2.24 -31.79
C GLN A 394 1.37 -1.52 -32.54
N LEU A 395 2.53 -1.35 -31.90
CA LEU A 395 3.71 -0.78 -32.55
C LEU A 395 4.19 -1.64 -33.72
N LEU A 396 4.22 -2.97 -33.54
CA LEU A 396 4.61 -3.91 -34.61
C LEU A 396 3.59 -3.91 -35.76
N GLU A 397 2.30 -3.90 -35.45
CA GLU A 397 1.22 -3.80 -36.46
C GLU A 397 1.28 -2.47 -37.24
N ALA A 398 1.72 -1.38 -36.58
CA ALA A 398 1.97 -0.08 -37.21
C ALA A 398 3.29 0.00 -37.99
N GLY A 399 4.07 -1.08 -38.05
CA GLY A 399 5.31 -1.18 -38.83
C GLY A 399 6.57 -0.71 -38.11
N ALA A 400 6.59 -0.69 -36.78
CA ALA A 400 7.82 -0.46 -36.02
C ALA A 400 8.86 -1.55 -36.33
N ASP A 401 10.11 -1.15 -36.52
CA ASP A 401 11.20 -2.09 -36.81
C ASP A 401 11.62 -2.85 -35.54
N ALA A 402 11.29 -4.14 -35.50
CA ALA A 402 11.64 -5.05 -34.42
C ALA A 402 13.16 -5.25 -34.25
N ASN A 403 13.95 -4.91 -35.28
CA ASN A 403 15.41 -5.04 -35.27
C ASN A 403 16.12 -3.69 -35.20
N ALA A 404 15.39 -2.61 -34.91
CA ALA A 404 16.03 -1.32 -34.67
C ALA A 404 17.04 -1.48 -33.52
N GLU A 405 18.26 -1.01 -33.75
CA GLU A 405 19.34 -1.02 -32.77
C GLU A 405 19.50 0.38 -32.17
N ASP A 406 19.80 0.44 -30.88
CA ASP A 406 20.25 1.65 -30.22
C ASP A 406 21.75 1.89 -30.44
N GLU A 407 22.34 2.86 -29.74
CA GLU A 407 23.77 3.18 -29.88
C GLU A 407 24.70 2.11 -29.31
N ASP A 408 24.17 1.22 -28.45
CA ASP A 408 24.89 0.13 -27.81
C ASP A 408 24.65 -1.21 -28.55
N GLY A 409 23.89 -1.19 -29.66
CA GLY A 409 23.53 -2.38 -30.45
C GLY A 409 22.42 -3.22 -29.83
N SER A 410 21.76 -2.73 -28.78
CA SER A 410 20.62 -3.42 -28.18
C SER A 410 19.37 -3.22 -29.02
N THR A 411 18.55 -4.26 -29.09
CA THR A 411 17.28 -4.31 -29.84
C THR A 411 16.13 -4.41 -28.84
N PRO A 412 14.86 -4.22 -29.25
CA PRO A 412 13.71 -4.40 -28.35
C PRO A 412 13.58 -5.78 -27.65
N LEU A 413 14.40 -6.77 -28.02
CA LEU A 413 14.41 -8.12 -27.44
C LEU A 413 15.55 -8.34 -26.43
N HIS A 414 16.57 -7.46 -26.41
CA HIS A 414 17.67 -7.47 -25.46
C HIS A 414 17.25 -6.82 -24.14
#